data_AF-A0A840ALB2-F1
#
_entry.id   AF-A0A840ALB2-F1
#
_cell.length_a   1.000
_cell.length_b   1.000
_cell.length_c   1.000
_cell.angle_alpha   90.00
_cell.angle_beta   90.00
_cell.angle_gamma   90.00
#
_symmetry.space_group_name_H-M   'P 1'
#
loop_
_entity.id
_entity.type
_entity.pdbx_description
1 polymer ?
#
loop_
_entity_poly.entity_id
_entity_poly.type
_entity_poly.pdbx_seq_one_letter_code
_entity_poly.pdbx_strand_id
1 'polypeptide(L)'
;MAKPSSAPPHVGRTRLVRYDSCIIRRKRDNYRDFGRMSNAHETDTANVIKTLWHGTPLSIFEELSLLSFVRQGHEVELYSYEDVAVPDGVRLVDANSIMREADVFAYTSGPAKGSFAAFSNLFRFKMLAEHGGIWSDADVLCIRPFFDLPAASIGQVCKFTPEYLNTAILKFPIGNAVCVDVYEHLADEGSNISLGASSELLTQAANRHRDDRELLPVDAFYPLTWKETSLLVDPDQYEKCSSMLASSYAVHWWNTAITFGLGMPKEALPSRGSYLHTKAIEVFGNDTFPAWPISVSRVWIDHFNHVSNTIGDIFVGTNVIGRVETTKWDGSGEVEVSGWAFDQTRPLDPLTVLFLLDGEVVHTQRTTAGRPDVTDAHGAYRPRYVSFAGKVKTGIEPKAQRGFMDRIFKRPDQGGELVVMAIGASGSASVIAKVKRAS
;
A
#
# COMPACT_ATOMS: atom_id res chain seq x y z
N MET A 1 -32.57 -44.94 -32.97
CA MET A 1 -32.25 -44.11 -31.78
C MET A 1 -30.75 -44.20 -31.54
N ALA A 2 -30.01 -43.16 -31.90
CA ALA A 2 -28.58 -43.02 -31.58
C ALA A 2 -28.36 -41.56 -31.14
N LYS A 3 -27.81 -41.37 -29.94
CA LYS A 3 -27.54 -40.06 -29.33
C LYS A 3 -26.39 -39.35 -30.07
N PRO A 4 -26.43 -38.03 -30.30
CA PRO A 4 -25.26 -37.28 -30.72
C PRO A 4 -24.37 -36.97 -29.52
N SER A 5 -23.09 -37.27 -29.66
CA SER A 5 -21.99 -36.89 -28.77
C SER A 5 -21.68 -35.40 -28.96
N SER A 6 -21.82 -34.61 -27.90
CA SER A 6 -21.38 -33.21 -27.85
C SER A 6 -19.94 -33.16 -27.32
N ALA A 7 -18.98 -32.86 -28.19
CA ALA A 7 -17.64 -32.45 -27.77
C ALA A 7 -17.72 -31.08 -27.07
N PRO A 8 -16.99 -30.85 -25.96
CA PRO A 8 -16.96 -29.56 -25.29
C PRO A 8 -16.22 -28.51 -26.14
N PRO A 9 -16.62 -27.22 -26.06
CA PRO A 9 -16.00 -26.17 -26.86
C PRO A 9 -14.56 -25.93 -26.42
N HIS A 10 -13.69 -25.75 -27.42
CA HIS A 10 -12.28 -25.40 -27.26
C HIS A 10 -12.12 -24.18 -26.36
N VAL A 11 -11.48 -24.38 -25.20
CA VAL A 11 -10.94 -23.29 -24.37
C VAL A 11 -9.87 -22.59 -25.18
N GLY A 12 -10.16 -21.35 -25.59
CA GLY A 12 -9.22 -20.50 -26.30
C GLY A 12 -7.94 -20.33 -25.49
N ARG A 13 -6.78 -20.56 -26.13
CA ARG A 13 -5.46 -20.26 -25.57
C ARG A 13 -5.42 -18.78 -25.19
N THR A 14 -5.18 -18.48 -23.91
CA THR A 14 -4.83 -17.14 -23.43
C THR A 14 -3.63 -16.65 -24.23
N ARG A 15 -3.83 -15.58 -25.01
CA ARG A 15 -2.77 -14.96 -25.81
C ARG A 15 -1.82 -14.28 -24.82
N LEU A 16 -0.61 -14.81 -24.67
CA LEU A 16 0.46 -14.15 -23.92
C LEU A 16 0.71 -12.80 -24.60
N VAL A 17 0.25 -11.69 -24.00
CA VAL A 17 0.67 -10.36 -24.45
C VAL A 17 2.12 -10.22 -23.98
N ARG A 18 3.07 -10.51 -24.88
CA ARG A 18 4.45 -10.10 -24.67
C ARG A 18 4.47 -8.60 -24.87
N TYR A 19 4.49 -7.85 -23.78
CA TYR A 19 4.84 -6.44 -23.82
C TYR A 19 6.23 -6.35 -24.44
N ASP A 20 6.43 -5.37 -25.31
CA ASP A 20 7.66 -5.23 -26.05
C ASP A 20 8.86 -5.22 -25.07
N SER A 21 9.66 -6.29 -25.08
CA SER A 21 11.03 -6.31 -24.51
C SER A 21 11.99 -5.45 -25.37
N CYS A 22 11.44 -4.42 -26.01
CA CYS A 22 12.02 -3.62 -27.08
C CYS A 22 12.84 -2.44 -26.54
N ILE A 23 13.05 -2.31 -25.22
CA ILE A 23 14.11 -1.42 -24.73
C ILE A 23 15.48 -1.91 -25.24
N ILE A 24 15.67 -3.23 -25.43
CA ILE A 24 16.99 -3.79 -25.78
C ILE A 24 17.19 -4.07 -27.28
N ARG A 25 16.17 -4.37 -28.08
CA ARG A 25 16.41 -4.70 -29.51
C ARG A 25 16.73 -3.51 -30.42
N ARG A 26 16.59 -2.26 -29.94
CA ARG A 26 17.08 -1.07 -30.65
C ARG A 26 18.29 -0.37 -30.02
N LYS A 27 18.86 -0.87 -28.91
CA LYS A 27 19.92 -0.13 -28.20
C LYS A 27 21.06 -0.98 -27.61
N ARG A 28 21.20 -2.26 -28.01
CA ARG A 28 22.36 -3.08 -27.58
C ARG A 28 23.72 -2.56 -28.09
N ASP A 29 23.72 -1.67 -29.09
CA ASP A 29 24.94 -1.03 -29.61
C ASP A 29 25.27 0.34 -28.95
N ASN A 30 24.36 0.93 -28.15
CA ASN A 30 24.45 2.35 -27.74
C ASN A 30 24.62 2.60 -26.23
N TYR A 31 24.95 1.60 -25.41
CA TYR A 31 25.26 1.82 -23.98
C TYR A 31 26.44 2.79 -23.75
N ARG A 32 27.23 3.11 -24.79
CA ARG A 32 28.29 4.13 -24.75
C ARG A 32 27.83 5.55 -25.09
N ASP A 33 26.65 5.75 -25.69
CA ASP A 33 26.20 7.06 -26.19
C ASP A 33 25.13 7.75 -25.33
N PHE A 34 24.51 7.07 -24.36
CA PHE A 34 23.61 7.74 -23.39
C PHE A 34 24.34 8.71 -22.45
N GLY A 35 25.65 8.54 -22.27
CA GLY A 35 26.49 9.52 -21.57
C GLY A 35 26.73 10.82 -22.33
N ARG A 36 26.07 11.03 -23.49
CA ARG A 36 26.27 12.20 -24.38
C ARG A 36 24.98 12.90 -24.83
N MET A 37 23.81 12.60 -24.25
CA MET A 37 22.60 13.40 -24.48
C MET A 37 22.55 14.58 -23.49
N SER A 38 23.25 15.65 -23.84
CA SER A 38 23.14 17.04 -23.35
C SER A 38 22.54 17.29 -21.94
N ASN A 39 23.39 17.73 -21.01
CA ASN A 39 23.08 18.24 -19.65
C ASN A 39 22.01 19.36 -19.55
N ALA A 40 21.40 19.80 -20.65
CA ALA A 40 20.42 20.90 -20.67
C ALA A 40 18.96 20.42 -20.64
N HIS A 41 18.65 19.22 -21.13
CA HIS A 41 17.28 18.66 -21.09
C HIS A 41 17.00 17.87 -19.80
N GLU A 42 18.03 17.32 -19.16
CA GLU A 42 17.90 16.57 -17.89
C GLU A 42 17.36 17.43 -16.74
N THR A 43 17.65 18.73 -16.72
CA THR A 43 17.21 19.62 -15.63
C THR A 43 15.75 20.06 -15.73
N ASP A 44 15.19 20.06 -16.94
CA ASP A 44 13.87 20.67 -17.21
C ASP A 44 12.71 19.72 -16.85
N THR A 45 12.91 18.40 -17.00
CA THR A 45 11.86 17.41 -16.70
C THR A 45 12.00 16.73 -15.35
N ALA A 46 13.15 16.85 -14.68
CA ALA A 46 13.47 16.12 -13.44
C ALA A 46 12.51 16.41 -12.27
N ASN A 47 11.82 17.56 -12.29
CA ASN A 47 10.89 17.97 -11.24
C ASN A 47 9.42 18.05 -11.71
N VAL A 48 9.12 17.53 -12.91
CA VAL A 48 7.75 17.44 -13.42
C VAL A 48 7.04 16.29 -12.71
N ILE A 49 5.86 16.57 -12.15
CA ILE A 49 4.97 15.58 -11.56
C ILE A 49 4.19 14.91 -12.68
N LYS A 50 4.19 13.58 -12.70
CA LYS A 50 3.56 12.76 -13.72
C LYS A 50 2.67 11.74 -13.05
N THR A 51 1.45 11.61 -13.54
CA THR A 51 0.46 10.66 -13.01
C THR A 51 -0.37 10.07 -14.13
N LEU A 52 -1.08 8.97 -13.86
CA LEU A 52 -1.95 8.30 -14.83
C LEU A 52 -3.37 8.25 -14.29
N TRP A 53 -4.31 8.60 -15.15
CA TRP A 53 -5.74 8.46 -14.89
C TRP A 53 -6.45 7.74 -16.04
N HIS A 54 -7.31 6.80 -15.67
CA HIS A 54 -8.12 6.05 -16.60
C HIS A 54 -9.59 6.23 -16.23
N GLY A 55 -10.39 6.64 -17.20
CA GLY A 55 -11.80 6.98 -17.04
C GLY A 55 -12.06 8.48 -16.86
N THR A 56 -13.34 8.83 -16.82
CA THR A 56 -13.82 10.21 -16.71
C THR A 56 -15.13 10.25 -15.92
N PRO A 57 -15.40 11.28 -15.10
CA PRO A 57 -14.54 12.44 -14.80
C PRO A 57 -13.48 12.15 -13.71
N LEU A 58 -12.58 13.11 -13.45
CA LEU A 58 -11.83 13.16 -12.18
C LEU A 58 -12.80 13.42 -11.03
N SER A 59 -12.51 12.88 -9.85
CA SER A 59 -13.24 13.29 -8.63
C SER A 59 -12.57 14.50 -7.99
N ILE A 60 -13.27 15.14 -7.04
CA ILE A 60 -12.76 16.29 -6.27
C ILE A 60 -11.41 15.98 -5.61
N PHE A 61 -11.18 14.72 -5.19
CA PHE A 61 -9.94 14.33 -4.53
C PHE A 61 -8.77 14.22 -5.51
N GLU A 62 -8.98 13.65 -6.70
CA GLU A 62 -7.93 13.59 -7.71
C GLU A 62 -7.60 15.00 -8.21
N GLU A 63 -8.60 15.86 -8.42
CA GLU A 63 -8.36 17.28 -8.73
C GLU A 63 -7.54 17.97 -7.63
N LEU A 64 -7.90 17.74 -6.35
CA LEU A 64 -7.16 18.25 -5.20
C LEU A 64 -5.71 17.75 -5.20
N SER A 65 -5.48 16.47 -5.51
CA SER A 65 -4.14 15.89 -5.60
C SER A 65 -3.31 16.64 -6.63
N LEU A 66 -3.80 16.75 -7.87
CA LEU A 66 -3.09 17.40 -8.96
C LEU A 66 -2.81 18.89 -8.67
N LEU A 67 -3.84 19.62 -8.23
CA LEU A 67 -3.69 21.05 -7.94
C LEU A 67 -2.75 21.29 -6.76
N SER A 68 -2.68 20.40 -5.78
CA SER A 68 -1.76 20.59 -4.65
C SER A 68 -0.29 20.69 -5.13
N PHE A 69 0.09 19.92 -6.14
CA PHE A 69 1.42 20.03 -6.76
C PHE A 69 1.60 21.32 -7.55
N VAL A 70 0.59 21.73 -8.33
CA VAL A 70 0.60 23.02 -9.05
C VAL A 70 0.80 24.18 -8.08
N ARG A 71 0.13 24.17 -6.93
CA ARG A 71 0.27 25.21 -5.90
C ARG A 71 1.64 25.25 -5.24
N GLN A 72 2.37 24.15 -5.27
CA GLN A 72 3.77 24.08 -4.81
C GLN A 72 4.77 24.44 -5.92
N GLY A 73 4.29 24.87 -7.09
CA GLY A 73 5.11 25.33 -8.20
C GLY A 73 5.59 24.24 -9.14
N HIS A 74 5.09 23.01 -9.00
CA HIS A 74 5.42 21.94 -9.93
C HIS A 74 4.64 22.07 -11.24
N GLU A 75 5.29 21.75 -12.35
CA GLU A 75 4.57 21.32 -13.54
C GLU A 75 3.93 19.95 -13.30
N VAL A 76 2.71 19.76 -13.78
CA VAL A 76 1.94 18.53 -13.61
C VAL A 76 1.45 18.02 -14.95
N GLU A 77 1.76 16.76 -15.25
CA GLU A 77 1.24 16.01 -16.39
C GLU A 77 0.29 14.91 -15.93
N LEU A 78 -0.94 14.96 -16.44
CA LEU A 78 -1.91 13.87 -16.32
C LEU A 78 -1.90 13.06 -17.62
N TYR A 79 -1.37 11.85 -17.56
CA TYR A 79 -1.49 10.88 -18.64
C TYR A 79 -2.89 10.27 -18.61
N SER A 80 -3.59 10.28 -19.74
CA SER A 80 -4.88 9.61 -19.89
C SER A 80 -5.10 9.12 -21.32
N TYR A 81 -5.94 8.11 -21.49
CA TYR A 81 -6.41 7.67 -22.81
C TYR A 81 -7.66 8.43 -23.24
N GLU A 82 -8.36 9.02 -22.25
CA GLU A 82 -9.60 9.74 -22.45
C GLU A 82 -9.37 11.27 -22.51
N ASP A 83 -10.33 11.99 -23.11
CA ASP A 83 -10.40 13.44 -23.04
C ASP A 83 -10.96 13.87 -21.67
N VAL A 84 -10.07 13.95 -20.68
CA VAL A 84 -10.39 14.26 -19.29
C VAL A 84 -10.31 15.77 -19.07
N ALA A 85 -11.36 16.36 -18.52
CA ALA A 85 -11.29 17.74 -18.04
C ALA A 85 -10.30 17.82 -16.87
N VAL A 86 -9.24 18.60 -17.03
CA VAL A 86 -8.18 18.78 -16.01
C VAL A 86 -8.22 20.19 -15.42
N PRO A 87 -7.80 20.37 -14.16
CA PRO A 87 -7.68 21.70 -13.56
C PRO A 87 -6.65 22.60 -14.24
N ASP A 88 -6.81 23.92 -14.12
CA ASP A 88 -5.84 24.89 -14.59
C ASP A 88 -4.44 24.61 -14.02
N GLY A 89 -3.43 24.66 -14.88
CA GLY A 89 -2.04 24.36 -14.53
C GLY A 89 -1.67 22.87 -14.65
N VAL A 90 -2.63 21.99 -14.93
CA VAL A 90 -2.36 20.58 -15.26
C VAL A 90 -2.35 20.39 -16.78
N ARG A 91 -1.32 19.74 -17.30
CA ARG A 91 -1.20 19.37 -18.71
C ARG A 91 -1.77 17.96 -18.92
N LEU A 92 -2.83 17.84 -19.72
CA LEU A 92 -3.30 16.54 -20.20
C LEU A 92 -2.35 16.00 -21.29
N VAL A 93 -1.92 14.75 -21.16
CA VAL A 93 -1.00 14.08 -22.08
C VAL A 93 -1.61 12.74 -22.52
N ASP A 94 -1.54 12.43 -23.81
CA ASP A 94 -2.02 11.16 -24.34
C ASP A 94 -1.16 10.00 -23.79
N ALA A 95 -1.78 9.10 -23.02
CA ALA A 95 -1.13 7.93 -22.43
C ALA A 95 -0.56 6.96 -23.50
N ASN A 96 -1.08 7.00 -24.74
CA ASN A 96 -0.52 6.25 -25.88
C ASN A 96 0.94 6.62 -26.19
N SER A 97 1.41 7.79 -25.73
CA SER A 97 2.82 8.19 -25.85
C SER A 97 3.76 7.30 -25.04
N ILE A 98 3.27 6.65 -23.97
CA ILE A 98 4.04 5.73 -23.14
C ILE A 98 3.64 4.28 -23.44
N MET A 99 2.36 3.94 -23.31
CA MET A 99 1.84 2.60 -23.56
C MET A 99 0.54 2.68 -24.33
N ARG A 100 0.29 1.74 -25.24
CA ARG A 100 -0.93 1.78 -26.06
C ARG A 100 -2.14 1.44 -25.20
N GLU A 101 -3.28 2.06 -25.51
CA GLU A 101 -4.55 1.76 -24.86
C GLU A 101 -4.93 0.28 -24.99
N ALA A 102 -4.63 -0.34 -26.13
CA ALA A 102 -4.87 -1.76 -26.37
C ALA A 102 -4.11 -2.72 -25.44
N ASP A 103 -3.09 -2.21 -24.74
CA ASP A 103 -2.25 -2.93 -23.79
C ASP A 103 -2.74 -2.72 -22.34
N VAL A 104 -3.80 -1.94 -22.12
CA VAL A 104 -4.43 -1.73 -20.80
C VAL A 104 -5.13 -3.00 -20.34
N PHE A 105 -4.92 -3.35 -19.06
CA PHE A 105 -5.58 -4.49 -18.43
C PHE A 105 -5.94 -4.18 -16.98
N ALA A 106 -7.02 -4.82 -16.54
CA ALA A 106 -7.43 -4.86 -15.14
C ALA A 106 -7.27 -6.27 -14.59
N TYR A 107 -7.14 -6.41 -13.27
CA TYR A 107 -7.22 -7.72 -12.63
C TYR A 107 -8.56 -8.40 -12.99
N THR A 108 -8.49 -9.65 -13.43
CA THR A 108 -9.66 -10.40 -13.89
C THR A 108 -10.34 -11.21 -12.78
N SER A 109 -9.66 -11.39 -11.64
CA SER A 109 -10.11 -12.18 -10.49
C SER A 109 -9.51 -11.71 -9.17
N GLY A 110 -10.08 -12.18 -8.05
CA GLY A 110 -9.60 -11.86 -6.70
C GLY A 110 -10.11 -10.53 -6.14
N PRO A 111 -9.66 -10.12 -4.94
CA PRO A 111 -10.12 -8.92 -4.26
C PRO A 111 -9.91 -7.61 -5.03
N ALA A 112 -8.95 -7.58 -5.96
CA ALA A 112 -8.65 -6.42 -6.81
C ALA A 112 -9.31 -6.48 -8.19
N LYS A 113 -10.23 -7.41 -8.44
CA LYS A 113 -10.90 -7.55 -9.75
C LYS A 113 -11.45 -6.21 -10.24
N GLY A 114 -11.11 -5.84 -11.46
CA GLY A 114 -11.48 -4.55 -12.08
C GLY A 114 -10.51 -3.40 -11.79
N SER A 115 -9.54 -3.56 -10.90
CA SER A 115 -8.50 -2.55 -10.67
C SER A 115 -7.43 -2.58 -11.76
N PHE A 116 -7.01 -1.39 -12.21
CA PHE A 116 -5.92 -1.16 -13.15
C PHE A 116 -4.55 -1.00 -12.46
N ALA A 117 -4.44 -1.31 -11.15
CA ALA A 117 -3.20 -1.08 -10.40
C ALA A 117 -1.98 -1.82 -10.97
N ALA A 118 -2.15 -3.04 -11.52
CA ALA A 118 -1.05 -3.74 -12.20
C ALA A 118 -0.57 -2.98 -13.45
N PHE A 119 -1.50 -2.55 -14.30
CA PHE A 119 -1.19 -1.74 -15.48
C PHE A 119 -0.53 -0.41 -15.11
N SER A 120 -1.04 0.29 -14.08
CA SER A 120 -0.46 1.54 -13.58
C SER A 120 0.99 1.35 -13.09
N ASN A 121 1.34 0.20 -12.51
CA ASN A 121 2.72 -0.10 -12.16
C ASN A 121 3.60 -0.35 -13.39
N LEU A 122 3.10 -1.06 -14.40
CA LEU A 122 3.87 -1.22 -15.65
C LEU A 122 4.10 0.13 -16.34
N PHE A 123 3.05 0.95 -16.42
CA PHE A 123 3.09 2.30 -17.00
C PHE A 123 4.08 3.21 -16.26
N ARG A 124 4.01 3.29 -14.92
CA ARG A 124 4.85 4.21 -14.14
C ARG A 124 6.33 3.92 -14.32
N PHE A 125 6.73 2.65 -14.27
CA PHE A 125 8.14 2.29 -14.37
C PHE A 125 8.67 2.45 -15.79
N LYS A 126 7.84 2.18 -16.82
CA LYS A 126 8.19 2.51 -18.20
C LYS A 126 8.39 4.01 -18.39
N MET A 127 7.42 4.80 -17.93
CA MET A 127 7.45 6.25 -18.01
C MET A 127 8.70 6.81 -17.33
N LEU A 128 8.98 6.41 -16.08
CA LEU A 128 10.16 6.86 -15.34
C LEU A 128 11.47 6.43 -16.02
N ALA A 129 11.55 5.20 -16.54
CA ALA A 129 12.74 4.72 -17.24
C ALA A 129 13.02 5.52 -18.52
N GLU A 130 12.00 5.93 -19.27
CA GLU A 130 12.16 6.60 -20.57
C GLU A 130 12.19 8.13 -20.47
N HIS A 131 11.52 8.71 -19.48
CA HIS A 131 11.29 10.16 -19.37
C HIS A 131 11.75 10.78 -18.04
N GLY A 132 12.06 9.96 -17.03
CA GLY A 132 12.41 10.44 -15.70
C GLY A 132 11.32 11.30 -15.07
N GLY A 133 11.73 12.13 -14.10
CA GLY A 133 10.84 13.05 -13.39
C GLY A 133 10.30 12.45 -12.11
N ILE A 134 9.10 12.85 -11.72
CA ILE A 134 8.45 12.41 -10.48
C ILE A 134 7.14 11.73 -10.82
N TRP A 135 7.01 10.46 -10.47
CA TRP A 135 5.70 9.80 -10.40
C TRP A 135 5.01 10.17 -9.08
N SER A 136 3.71 10.50 -9.17
CA SER A 136 2.80 10.52 -8.03
C SER A 136 1.51 9.80 -8.38
N ASP A 137 1.03 8.93 -7.48
CA ASP A 137 -0.36 8.46 -7.55
C ASP A 137 -1.32 9.66 -7.35
N ALA A 138 -2.52 9.57 -7.91
CA ALA A 138 -3.54 10.63 -7.90
C ALA A 138 -4.30 10.75 -6.56
N ASP A 139 -3.76 10.15 -5.50
CA ASP A 139 -4.30 10.12 -4.14
C ASP A 139 -3.29 10.66 -3.11
N VAL A 140 -2.46 11.61 -3.54
CA VAL A 140 -1.40 12.24 -2.77
C VAL A 140 -1.65 13.75 -2.63
N LEU A 141 -1.51 14.28 -1.41
CA LEU A 141 -1.49 15.72 -1.17
C LEU A 141 -0.04 16.22 -1.08
N CYS A 142 0.34 17.19 -1.91
CA CYS A 142 1.63 17.87 -1.83
C CYS A 142 1.62 18.95 -0.74
N ILE A 143 2.49 18.81 0.26
CA ILE A 143 2.60 19.72 1.41
C ILE A 143 3.78 20.68 1.24
N ARG A 144 4.88 20.22 0.61
CA ARG A 144 6.07 21.01 0.29
C ARG A 144 6.61 20.62 -1.09
N PRO A 145 7.27 21.54 -1.81
CA PRO A 145 7.84 21.24 -3.12
C PRO A 145 8.97 20.20 -3.02
N PHE A 146 9.17 19.44 -4.09
CA PHE A 146 10.16 18.34 -4.17
C PHE A 146 11.49 18.77 -4.82
N PHE A 147 11.73 20.08 -4.96
CA PHE A 147 12.88 20.63 -5.68
C PHE A 147 14.23 20.36 -5.00
N ASP A 148 14.24 20.21 -3.67
CA ASP A 148 15.42 19.94 -2.86
C ASP A 148 15.70 18.43 -2.68
N LEU A 149 14.79 17.56 -3.15
CA LEU A 149 14.99 16.12 -3.07
C LEU A 149 16.09 15.65 -4.04
N PRO A 150 16.94 14.68 -3.65
CA PRO A 150 17.91 14.05 -4.54
C PRO A 150 17.27 13.46 -5.80
N ALA A 151 18.06 13.34 -6.87
CA ALA A 151 17.56 12.99 -8.20
C ALA A 151 16.89 11.61 -8.26
N ALA A 152 17.31 10.67 -7.41
CA ALA A 152 16.75 9.33 -7.31
C ALA A 152 16.17 9.08 -5.91
N SER A 153 15.00 9.62 -5.59
CA SER A 153 14.42 9.55 -4.24
C SER A 153 13.25 8.58 -4.15
N ILE A 154 13.25 7.72 -3.12
CA ILE A 154 12.19 6.74 -2.85
C ILE A 154 11.79 6.78 -1.37
N GLY A 155 10.49 6.86 -1.09
CA GLY A 155 9.98 6.85 0.28
C GLY A 155 9.81 5.44 0.86
N GLN A 156 10.23 5.28 2.12
CA GLN A 156 9.93 4.10 2.93
C GLN A 156 8.52 4.19 3.50
N VAL A 157 7.81 3.07 3.61
CA VAL A 157 6.40 3.07 4.04
C VAL A 157 6.18 2.48 5.43
N CYS A 158 7.14 1.74 5.96
CA CYS A 158 7.01 1.05 7.25
C CYS A 158 8.20 1.37 8.16
N LYS A 159 7.92 1.92 9.35
CA LYS A 159 8.94 2.15 10.39
C LYS A 159 9.48 0.83 10.98
N PHE A 160 8.68 -0.24 10.91
CA PHE A 160 8.98 -1.56 11.50
C PHE A 160 9.58 -2.56 10.50
N THR A 161 9.53 -2.25 9.20
CA THR A 161 10.21 -3.00 8.14
C THR A 161 11.10 -2.03 7.37
N PRO A 162 12.28 -1.70 7.93
CA PRO A 162 13.22 -0.77 7.29
C PRO A 162 13.50 -1.19 5.85
N GLU A 163 13.66 -0.21 4.96
CA GLU A 163 13.86 -0.39 3.52
C GLU A 163 12.66 -0.95 2.73
N TYR A 164 11.47 -1.17 3.30
CA TYR A 164 10.28 -1.48 2.49
C TYR A 164 9.74 -0.21 1.83
N LEU A 165 9.73 -0.21 0.49
CA LEU A 165 9.47 0.97 -0.33
C LEU A 165 8.05 0.96 -0.89
N ASN A 166 7.51 2.14 -1.17
CA ASN A 166 6.20 2.30 -1.80
C ASN A 166 6.34 3.00 -3.16
N THR A 167 5.52 2.57 -4.12
CA THR A 167 5.53 3.01 -5.51
C THR A 167 4.71 4.28 -5.75
N ALA A 168 3.96 4.78 -4.75
CA ALA A 168 3.04 5.90 -4.91
C ALA A 168 3.74 7.23 -5.21
N ILE A 169 4.97 7.44 -4.72
CA ILE A 169 5.79 8.61 -5.03
C ILE A 169 7.22 8.15 -5.33
N LEU A 170 7.70 8.45 -6.54
CA LEU A 170 9.02 8.04 -7.03
C LEU A 170 9.66 9.18 -7.81
N LYS A 171 10.89 9.58 -7.48
CA LYS A 171 11.67 10.56 -8.26
C LYS A 171 12.89 9.87 -8.83
N PHE A 172 13.07 9.90 -10.15
CA PHE A 172 14.22 9.28 -10.81
C PHE A 172 14.67 10.04 -12.06
N PRO A 173 15.99 10.04 -12.37
CA PRO A 173 16.46 10.48 -13.67
C PRO A 173 16.11 9.47 -14.77
N ILE A 174 16.14 9.92 -16.02
CA ILE A 174 15.98 9.06 -17.19
C ILE A 174 16.99 7.91 -17.14
N GLY A 175 16.53 6.69 -17.43
CA GLY A 175 17.39 5.51 -17.51
C GLY A 175 17.91 4.98 -16.18
N ASN A 176 17.36 5.43 -15.03
CA ASN A 176 17.77 4.92 -13.73
C ASN A 176 17.63 3.39 -13.63
N ALA A 177 18.68 2.73 -13.11
CA ALA A 177 18.78 1.27 -13.07
C ALA A 177 17.65 0.60 -12.25
N VAL A 178 17.16 1.24 -11.18
CA VAL A 178 16.03 0.73 -10.39
C VAL A 178 14.76 0.71 -11.25
N CYS A 179 14.45 1.79 -11.97
CA CYS A 179 13.26 1.85 -12.81
C CYS A 179 13.30 0.83 -13.95
N VAL A 180 14.46 0.68 -14.60
CA VAL A 180 14.66 -0.27 -15.70
C VAL A 180 14.47 -1.71 -15.20
N ASP A 181 15.11 -2.08 -14.09
CA ASP A 181 15.01 -3.41 -13.49
C ASP A 181 13.55 -3.77 -13.14
N VAL A 182 12.83 -2.86 -12.46
CA VAL A 182 11.43 -3.09 -12.11
C VAL A 182 10.55 -3.20 -13.36
N TYR A 183 10.73 -2.30 -14.34
CA TYR A 183 9.96 -2.37 -15.58
C TYR A 183 10.18 -3.68 -16.33
N GLU A 184 11.44 -4.12 -16.50
CA GLU A 184 11.75 -5.37 -17.20
C GLU A 184 11.10 -6.57 -16.52
N HIS A 185 11.13 -6.62 -15.19
CA HIS A 185 10.47 -7.68 -14.43
C HIS A 185 8.95 -7.69 -14.63
N LEU A 186 8.31 -6.51 -14.53
CA LEU A 186 6.86 -6.39 -14.73
C LEU A 186 6.45 -6.71 -16.18
N ALA A 187 7.26 -6.30 -17.16
CA ALA A 187 7.02 -6.58 -18.57
C ALA A 187 7.11 -8.08 -18.89
N ASP A 188 8.01 -8.80 -18.23
CA ASP A 188 8.16 -10.25 -18.35
C ASP A 188 6.98 -11.01 -17.71
N GLU A 189 6.46 -10.53 -16.57
CA GLU A 189 5.27 -11.11 -15.91
C GLU A 189 3.96 -10.80 -16.65
N GLY A 190 3.87 -9.63 -17.29
CA GLY A 190 2.72 -9.17 -18.04
C GLY A 190 1.43 -9.12 -17.20
N SER A 191 0.34 -9.71 -17.69
CA SER A 191 -0.95 -9.69 -16.97
C SER A 191 -1.00 -10.60 -15.72
N ASN A 192 0.10 -11.29 -15.38
CA ASN A 192 0.17 -12.18 -14.23
C ASN A 192 0.72 -11.50 -12.96
N ILE A 193 1.06 -10.21 -13.02
CA ILE A 193 1.54 -9.43 -11.88
C ILE A 193 0.52 -9.54 -10.74
N SER A 194 0.95 -10.00 -9.56
CA SER A 194 0.08 -10.07 -8.38
C SER A 194 -0.04 -8.71 -7.68
N LEU A 195 -1.18 -8.47 -7.03
CA LEU A 195 -1.39 -7.28 -6.21
C LEU A 195 -0.31 -7.15 -5.12
N GLY A 196 0.33 -5.98 -5.04
CA GLY A 196 1.38 -5.70 -4.06
C GLY A 196 2.80 -6.13 -4.47
N ALA A 197 2.96 -6.91 -5.54
CA ALA A 197 4.27 -7.36 -6.01
C ALA A 197 5.18 -6.18 -6.39
N SER A 198 4.63 -5.08 -6.89
CA SER A 198 5.43 -3.94 -7.37
C SER A 198 6.23 -3.25 -6.27
N SER A 199 5.74 -3.18 -5.04
CA SER A 199 6.51 -2.62 -3.90
C SER A 199 7.63 -3.55 -3.45
N GLU A 200 7.38 -4.87 -3.48
CA GLU A 200 8.41 -5.87 -3.22
C GLU A 200 9.50 -5.83 -4.31
N LEU A 201 9.10 -5.82 -5.58
CA LEU A 201 10.01 -5.71 -6.72
C LEU A 201 10.82 -4.42 -6.70
N LEU A 202 10.18 -3.28 -6.40
CA LEU A 202 10.86 -2.02 -6.19
C LEU A 202 11.89 -2.14 -5.08
N THR A 203 11.52 -2.71 -3.93
CA THR A 203 12.43 -2.88 -2.79
C THR A 203 13.63 -3.77 -3.17
N GLN A 204 13.39 -4.86 -3.89
CA GLN A 204 14.45 -5.76 -4.35
C GLN A 204 15.38 -5.09 -5.38
N ALA A 205 14.84 -4.38 -6.37
CA ALA A 205 15.61 -3.66 -7.38
C ALA A 205 16.43 -2.54 -6.75
N ALA A 206 15.82 -1.76 -5.86
CA ALA A 206 16.48 -0.71 -5.11
C ALA A 206 17.63 -1.27 -4.23
N ASN A 207 17.48 -2.49 -3.70
CA ASN A 207 18.53 -3.16 -2.95
C ASN A 207 19.66 -3.72 -3.84
N ARG A 208 19.40 -4.01 -5.12
CA ARG A 208 20.42 -4.40 -6.10
C ARG A 208 21.22 -3.19 -6.59
N HIS A 209 20.56 -2.05 -6.80
CA HIS A 209 21.16 -0.82 -7.33
C HIS A 209 21.26 0.26 -6.24
N ARG A 210 22.01 -0.03 -5.16
CA ARG A 210 22.07 0.87 -3.99
C ARG A 210 22.67 2.24 -4.29
N ASP A 211 23.55 2.33 -5.29
CA ASP A 211 24.21 3.59 -5.69
C ASP A 211 23.30 4.47 -6.57
N ASP A 212 22.21 3.90 -7.10
CA ASP A 212 21.24 4.58 -7.98
C ASP A 212 19.96 4.98 -7.25
N ARG A 213 20.00 5.08 -5.91
CA ARG A 213 18.86 5.49 -5.08
C ARG A 213 19.26 6.26 -3.83
N GLU A 214 18.33 7.07 -3.36
CA GLU A 214 18.28 7.66 -2.03
C GLU A 214 16.99 7.20 -1.33
N LEU A 215 17.12 6.72 -0.10
CA LEU A 215 15.98 6.30 0.71
C LEU A 215 15.56 7.43 1.65
N LEU A 216 14.36 7.95 1.42
CA LEU A 216 13.77 8.95 2.30
C LEU A 216 13.16 8.28 3.54
N PRO A 217 13.16 8.98 4.69
CA PRO A 217 12.49 8.48 5.90
C PRO A 217 10.98 8.36 5.66
N VAL A 218 10.32 7.53 6.47
CA VAL A 218 8.87 7.28 6.35
C VAL A 218 8.06 8.58 6.36
N ASP A 219 8.40 9.50 7.26
CA ASP A 219 7.68 10.75 7.45
C ASP A 219 7.84 11.75 6.29
N ALA A 220 8.72 11.49 5.32
CA ALA A 220 8.85 12.33 4.12
C ALA A 220 7.59 12.29 3.25
N PHE A 221 7.05 11.09 3.01
CA PHE A 221 5.91 10.86 2.10
C PHE A 221 4.77 10.05 2.71
N TYR A 222 5.07 9.20 3.70
CA TYR A 222 4.11 8.28 4.30
C TYR A 222 4.04 8.43 5.83
N PRO A 223 3.86 9.67 6.34
CA PRO A 223 3.73 9.93 7.79
C PRO A 223 2.49 9.26 8.42
N LEU A 224 1.50 8.92 7.59
CA LEU A 224 0.29 8.19 7.97
C LEU A 224 0.26 6.84 7.25
N THR A 225 0.06 5.77 8.02
CA THR A 225 -0.31 4.47 7.46
C THR A 225 -1.76 4.49 6.99
N TRP A 226 -2.15 3.51 6.16
CA TRP A 226 -3.54 3.41 5.70
C TRP A 226 -4.55 3.32 6.85
N LYS A 227 -4.17 2.79 8.02
CA LYS A 227 -5.01 2.72 9.24
C LYS A 227 -5.29 4.09 9.85
N GLU A 228 -4.39 5.02 9.63
CA GLU A 228 -4.44 6.38 10.19
C GLU A 228 -5.08 7.37 9.20
N THR A 229 -5.54 6.90 8.04
CA THR A 229 -6.22 7.73 7.02
C THR A 229 -7.41 8.51 7.57
N SER A 230 -8.11 7.97 8.59
CA SER A 230 -9.24 8.68 9.21
C SER A 230 -8.83 10.01 9.87
N LEU A 231 -7.56 10.17 10.28
CA LEU A 231 -7.05 11.44 10.83
C LEU A 231 -7.15 12.60 9.83
N LEU A 232 -7.09 12.31 8.53
CA LEU A 232 -7.20 13.32 7.48
C LEU A 232 -8.62 13.90 7.34
N VAL A 233 -9.64 13.10 7.69
CA VAL A 233 -11.04 13.40 7.44
C VAL A 233 -11.84 13.69 8.72
N ASP A 234 -11.27 13.42 9.90
CA ASP A 234 -11.87 13.70 11.20
C ASP A 234 -11.49 15.10 11.72
N PRO A 235 -12.45 16.05 11.82
CA PRO A 235 -12.19 17.38 12.37
C PRO A 235 -11.65 17.36 13.80
N ASP A 236 -12.02 16.38 14.62
CA ASP A 236 -11.56 16.31 16.01
C ASP A 236 -10.09 15.91 16.12
N GLN A 237 -9.51 15.39 15.03
CA GLN A 237 -8.11 14.96 14.95
C GLN A 237 -7.22 15.96 14.19
N TYR A 238 -7.74 17.14 13.83
CA TYR A 238 -7.03 18.13 13.03
C TYR A 238 -5.64 18.45 13.59
N GLU A 239 -5.53 18.79 14.88
CA GLU A 239 -4.25 19.19 15.50
C GLU A 239 -3.25 18.04 15.51
N LYS A 240 -3.72 16.82 15.78
CA LYS A 240 -2.88 15.61 15.75
C LYS A 240 -2.36 15.37 14.33
N CYS A 241 -3.25 15.40 13.34
CA CYS A 241 -2.92 15.22 11.94
C CYS A 241 -1.92 16.28 11.46
N SER A 242 -2.20 17.55 11.75
CA SER A 242 -1.34 18.69 11.41
C SER A 242 0.07 18.54 12.00
N SER A 243 0.18 18.15 13.26
CA SER A 243 1.48 17.91 13.93
C SER A 243 2.27 16.78 13.25
N MET A 244 1.62 15.67 12.91
CA MET A 244 2.26 14.53 12.23
C MET A 244 2.77 14.88 10.82
N LEU A 245 2.09 15.82 10.14
CA LEU A 245 2.36 16.21 8.77
C LEU A 245 3.29 17.42 8.63
N ALA A 246 3.67 18.06 9.75
CA ALA A 246 4.34 19.36 9.75
C ALA A 246 5.68 19.38 9.01
N SER A 247 6.41 18.26 9.01
CA SER A 247 7.72 18.12 8.35
C SER A 247 7.65 17.31 7.06
N SER A 248 6.48 16.85 6.63
CA SER A 248 6.33 15.99 5.45
C SER A 248 6.42 16.79 4.15
N TYR A 249 6.85 16.14 3.08
CA TYR A 249 6.76 16.68 1.72
C TYR A 249 5.39 16.42 1.13
N ALA A 250 4.81 15.27 1.46
CA ALA A 250 3.48 14.88 1.00
C ALA A 250 2.82 13.93 2.00
N VAL A 251 1.53 13.70 1.82
CA VAL A 251 0.79 12.62 2.47
C VAL A 251 0.00 11.83 1.45
N HIS A 252 0.18 10.52 1.48
CA HIS A 252 -0.66 9.57 0.74
C HIS A 252 -1.93 9.29 1.55
N TRP A 253 -3.11 9.56 0.98
CA TRP A 253 -4.38 9.30 1.68
C TRP A 253 -5.00 7.96 1.34
N TRP A 254 -4.29 7.10 0.61
CA TRP A 254 -4.68 5.71 0.34
C TRP A 254 -6.11 5.61 -0.18
N ASN A 255 -6.35 5.89 -1.47
CA ASN A 255 -7.70 6.05 -2.03
C ASN A 255 -8.65 4.90 -1.67
N THR A 256 -8.11 3.68 -1.57
CA THR A 256 -8.85 2.48 -1.18
C THR A 256 -9.31 2.51 0.29
N ALA A 257 -8.53 3.08 1.21
CA ALA A 257 -8.92 3.30 2.59
C ALA A 257 -10.04 4.36 2.70
N ILE A 258 -9.97 5.44 1.92
CA ILE A 258 -11.04 6.45 1.84
C ILE A 258 -12.33 5.85 1.25
N THR A 259 -12.21 5.20 0.09
CA THR A 259 -13.38 4.79 -0.71
C THR A 259 -14.03 3.54 -0.15
N PHE A 260 -13.23 2.51 0.18
CA PHE A 260 -13.77 1.21 0.62
C PHE A 260 -13.66 1.01 2.12
N GLY A 261 -12.63 1.56 2.76
CA GLY A 261 -12.47 1.43 4.20
C GLY A 261 -13.46 2.29 4.98
N LEU A 262 -13.41 3.60 4.76
CA LEU A 262 -14.37 4.54 5.32
C LEU A 262 -15.73 4.41 4.63
N GLY A 263 -15.76 4.04 3.34
CA GLY A 263 -16.99 4.08 2.56
C GLY A 263 -17.39 5.51 2.17
N MET A 264 -16.44 6.45 2.19
CA MET A 264 -16.73 7.86 1.94
C MET A 264 -16.83 8.12 0.43
N PRO A 265 -17.99 8.58 -0.06
CA PRO A 265 -18.13 8.95 -1.46
C PRO A 265 -17.37 10.24 -1.78
N LYS A 266 -16.88 10.36 -3.02
CA LYS A 266 -15.92 11.39 -3.45
C LYS A 266 -16.56 12.59 -4.15
N GLU A 267 -17.88 12.68 -4.17
CA GLU A 267 -18.66 13.82 -4.69
C GLU A 267 -18.70 15.02 -3.74
N ALA A 268 -18.17 14.89 -2.53
CA ALA A 268 -18.04 15.98 -1.58
C ALA A 268 -16.73 15.86 -0.79
N LEU A 269 -16.24 17.00 -0.32
CA LEU A 269 -15.07 17.08 0.56
C LEU A 269 -15.36 16.42 1.91
N PRO A 270 -14.30 16.01 2.63
CA PRO A 270 -14.40 15.63 4.03
C PRO A 270 -15.06 16.72 4.89
N SER A 271 -15.51 16.33 6.09
CA SER A 271 -16.21 17.25 6.98
C SER A 271 -15.42 18.53 7.26
N ARG A 272 -16.15 19.65 7.30
CA ARG A 272 -15.59 20.98 7.56
C ARG A 272 -14.75 20.95 8.84
N GLY A 273 -13.55 21.52 8.77
CA GLY A 273 -12.58 21.55 9.88
C GLY A 273 -11.63 20.36 9.93
N SER A 274 -11.85 19.30 9.13
CA SER A 274 -10.84 18.24 8.95
C SER A 274 -9.62 18.75 8.20
N TYR A 275 -8.49 18.05 8.35
CA TYR A 275 -7.23 18.46 7.73
C TYR A 275 -7.36 18.56 6.20
N LEU A 276 -7.92 17.51 5.58
CA LEU A 276 -8.05 17.44 4.13
C LEU A 276 -9.06 18.46 3.59
N HIS A 277 -10.14 18.76 4.31
CA HIS A 277 -11.04 19.86 3.96
C HIS A 277 -10.30 21.21 3.98
N THR A 278 -9.59 21.53 5.07
CA THR A 278 -8.84 22.79 5.19
C THR A 278 -7.83 22.95 4.06
N LYS A 279 -7.07 21.88 3.75
CA LYS A 279 -6.14 21.88 2.62
C LYS A 279 -6.82 22.00 1.26
N ALA A 280 -8.00 21.42 1.08
CA ALA A 280 -8.78 21.61 -0.12
C ALA A 280 -9.13 23.10 -0.34
N ILE A 281 -9.59 23.81 0.70
CA ILE A 281 -9.93 25.23 0.57
C ILE A 281 -8.70 26.06 0.20
N GLU A 282 -7.54 25.78 0.83
CA GLU A 282 -6.27 26.42 0.49
C GLU A 282 -5.88 26.20 -0.98
N VAL A 283 -5.99 24.94 -1.46
CA VAL A 283 -5.56 24.56 -2.82
C VAL A 283 -6.52 25.05 -3.91
N PHE A 284 -7.82 24.91 -3.72
CA PHE A 284 -8.83 25.40 -4.65
C PHE A 284 -8.97 26.93 -4.60
N GLY A 285 -8.55 27.56 -3.50
CA GLY A 285 -8.68 29.00 -3.26
C GLY A 285 -10.14 29.44 -3.04
N ASN A 286 -11.05 28.50 -2.82
CA ASN A 286 -12.47 28.75 -2.57
C ASN A 286 -13.10 27.58 -1.80
N ASP A 287 -14.29 27.83 -1.26
CA ASP A 287 -15.10 26.86 -0.50
C ASP A 287 -16.45 26.65 -1.19
N THR A 288 -16.39 26.28 -2.47
CA THR A 288 -17.59 26.05 -3.29
C THR A 288 -18.01 24.58 -3.37
N PHE A 289 -17.10 23.66 -3.04
CA PHE A 289 -17.41 22.23 -3.04
C PHE A 289 -18.29 21.87 -1.83
N PRO A 290 -19.26 20.97 -2.00
CA PRO A 290 -20.01 20.43 -0.86
C PRO A 290 -19.05 19.69 0.07
N ALA A 291 -19.36 19.70 1.37
CA ALA A 291 -18.64 18.95 2.39
C ALA A 291 -19.61 18.07 3.17
N TRP A 292 -19.21 16.84 3.49
CA TRP A 292 -20.05 15.91 4.24
C TRP A 292 -20.33 16.42 5.65
N PRO A 293 -21.60 16.44 6.12
CA PRO A 293 -21.91 16.80 7.50
C PRO A 293 -21.22 15.84 8.47
N ILE A 294 -20.65 16.38 9.55
CA ILE A 294 -19.93 15.54 10.52
C ILE A 294 -20.81 14.46 11.15
N SER A 295 -22.12 14.69 11.28
CA SER A 295 -23.07 13.69 11.76
C SER A 295 -23.16 12.45 10.85
N VAL A 296 -22.88 12.60 9.56
CA VAL A 296 -22.83 11.50 8.58
C VAL A 296 -21.45 10.85 8.62
N SER A 297 -20.39 11.65 8.46
CA SER A 297 -19.02 11.13 8.40
C SER A 297 -18.57 10.46 9.69
N ARG A 298 -19.13 10.82 10.85
CA ARG A 298 -18.83 10.17 12.13
C ARG A 298 -19.09 8.67 12.09
N VAL A 299 -20.18 8.23 11.45
CA VAL A 299 -20.51 6.80 11.34
C VAL A 299 -19.43 6.06 10.55
N TRP A 300 -18.94 6.65 9.47
CA TRP A 300 -17.86 6.10 8.64
C TRP A 300 -16.54 6.04 9.41
N ILE A 301 -16.18 7.14 10.08
CA ILE A 301 -14.95 7.27 10.85
C ILE A 301 -14.95 6.26 12.01
N ASP A 302 -16.03 6.18 12.78
CA ASP A 302 -16.14 5.27 13.92
C ASP A 302 -16.10 3.81 13.46
N HIS A 303 -16.80 3.47 12.37
CA HIS A 303 -16.74 2.14 11.78
C HIS A 303 -15.33 1.80 11.29
N PHE A 304 -14.70 2.70 10.54
CA PHE A 304 -13.35 2.50 10.04
C PHE A 304 -12.33 2.37 11.17
N ASN A 305 -12.39 3.24 12.17
CA ASN A 305 -11.52 3.16 13.34
C ASN A 305 -11.77 1.88 14.13
N HIS A 306 -13.04 1.49 14.31
CA HIS A 306 -13.37 0.22 14.95
C HIS A 306 -12.80 -0.96 14.18
N VAL A 307 -13.00 -1.03 12.85
CA VAL A 307 -12.49 -2.11 12.00
C VAL A 307 -10.97 -2.10 11.96
N SER A 308 -10.33 -0.95 11.74
CA SER A 308 -8.86 -0.83 11.68
C SER A 308 -8.19 -1.17 13.02
N ASN A 309 -8.79 -0.78 14.16
CA ASN A 309 -8.25 -1.07 15.50
C ASN A 309 -8.62 -2.47 16.01
N THR A 310 -9.76 -3.04 15.58
CA THR A 310 -10.27 -4.32 16.09
C THR A 310 -9.90 -5.48 15.17
N ILE A 311 -9.93 -5.28 13.86
CA ILE A 311 -9.73 -6.31 12.83
C ILE A 311 -8.35 -6.19 12.20
N GLY A 312 -7.73 -5.01 12.27
CA GLY A 312 -6.31 -4.86 12.04
C GLY A 312 -5.87 -4.82 10.58
N ASP A 313 -6.69 -5.10 9.56
CA ASP A 313 -6.29 -4.92 8.15
C ASP A 313 -7.47 -4.63 7.19
N ILE A 314 -7.33 -3.55 6.41
CA ILE A 314 -7.97 -3.31 5.11
C ILE A 314 -6.79 -3.05 4.16
N PHE A 315 -6.48 -4.06 3.35
CA PHE A 315 -5.35 -4.21 2.40
C PHE A 315 -4.01 -4.66 2.96
N VAL A 316 -3.94 -5.94 3.34
CA VAL A 316 -3.10 -6.92 2.63
C VAL A 316 -3.90 -8.22 2.54
N GLY A 317 -3.88 -8.94 1.41
CA GLY A 317 -4.90 -9.97 1.09
C GLY A 317 -5.16 -11.01 2.20
N THR A 318 -6.36 -11.61 2.22
CA THR A 318 -6.78 -12.65 3.20
C THR A 318 -6.19 -14.03 2.91
N ASN A 319 -5.06 -14.10 2.20
CA ASN A 319 -4.47 -15.35 1.75
C ASN A 319 -3.62 -16.00 2.86
N VAL A 320 -3.38 -15.31 3.96
CA VAL A 320 -2.82 -15.94 5.16
C VAL A 320 -3.94 -16.61 5.92
N ILE A 321 -3.84 -17.93 6.05
CA ILE A 321 -4.72 -18.70 6.92
C ILE A 321 -3.90 -19.31 8.04
N GLY A 322 -4.51 -19.44 9.20
CA GLY A 322 -3.85 -19.99 10.36
C GLY A 322 -4.80 -20.13 11.53
N ARG A 323 -4.33 -20.80 12.56
CA ARG A 323 -5.09 -21.08 13.76
C ARG A 323 -4.14 -21.20 14.95
N VAL A 324 -4.51 -20.54 16.04
CA VAL A 324 -3.96 -20.87 17.37
C VAL A 324 -4.65 -22.11 17.90
N GLU A 325 -3.87 -23.11 18.27
CA GLU A 325 -4.35 -24.41 18.74
C GLU A 325 -4.28 -24.53 20.26
N THR A 326 -3.25 -23.94 20.88
CA THR A 326 -3.05 -23.99 22.33
C THR A 326 -2.75 -22.60 22.88
N THR A 327 -3.39 -22.27 24.00
CA THR A 327 -3.12 -21.09 24.82
C THR A 327 -3.08 -21.51 26.28
N LYS A 328 -1.94 -21.37 26.96
CA LYS A 328 -1.79 -21.69 28.38
C LYS A 328 -1.25 -20.49 29.13
N TRP A 329 -2.06 -20.01 30.07
CA TRP A 329 -1.67 -18.95 31.00
C TRP A 329 -1.02 -19.62 32.22
N ASP A 330 0.21 -19.25 32.55
CA ASP A 330 0.95 -19.87 33.65
C ASP A 330 0.74 -19.16 35.00
N GLY A 331 -0.06 -18.07 35.00
CA GLY A 331 -0.34 -17.25 36.19
C GLY A 331 0.82 -16.35 36.64
N SER A 332 2.00 -16.47 36.01
CA SER A 332 3.21 -15.72 36.32
C SER A 332 3.36 -14.42 35.50
N GLY A 333 2.42 -14.18 34.57
CA GLY A 333 2.50 -13.07 33.61
C GLY A 333 3.07 -13.51 32.27
N GLU A 334 3.12 -14.82 31.99
CA GLU A 334 3.43 -15.36 30.67
C GLU A 334 2.25 -16.16 30.10
N VAL A 335 2.20 -16.21 28.77
CA VAL A 335 1.27 -17.05 28.03
C VAL A 335 2.03 -17.85 26.99
N GLU A 336 1.88 -19.17 27.05
CA GLU A 336 2.37 -20.07 26.01
C GLU A 336 1.31 -20.18 24.92
N VAL A 337 1.70 -19.88 23.68
CA VAL A 337 0.82 -19.94 22.52
C VAL A 337 1.47 -20.77 21.43
N SER A 338 0.71 -21.68 20.83
CA SER A 338 1.16 -22.44 19.67
C SER A 338 0.05 -22.66 18.66
N GLY A 339 0.44 -22.86 17.41
CA GLY A 339 -0.48 -23.11 16.31
C GLY A 339 0.25 -23.22 14.98
N TRP A 340 -0.50 -22.96 13.92
CA TRP A 340 0.04 -22.95 12.56
C TRP A 340 -0.52 -21.78 11.76
N ALA A 341 0.26 -21.31 10.79
CA ALA A 341 -0.17 -20.34 9.80
C ALA A 341 0.65 -20.50 8.52
N PHE A 342 0.04 -20.26 7.36
CA PHE A 342 0.75 -20.18 6.09
C PHE A 342 0.06 -19.23 5.11
N ASP A 343 0.84 -18.74 4.14
CA ASP A 343 0.36 -17.90 3.06
C ASP A 343 -0.03 -18.78 1.86
N GLN A 344 -1.29 -18.75 1.44
CA GLN A 344 -1.80 -19.54 0.31
C GLN A 344 -1.13 -19.17 -1.02
N THR A 345 -0.59 -17.95 -1.15
CA THR A 345 0.11 -17.47 -2.36
C THR A 345 1.60 -17.80 -2.34
N ARG A 346 2.17 -17.96 -1.15
CA ARG A 346 3.58 -18.32 -0.91
C ARG A 346 3.70 -19.46 0.11
N PRO A 347 3.09 -20.64 -0.15
CA PRO A 347 2.91 -21.68 0.88
C PRO A 347 4.20 -22.39 1.29
N LEU A 348 5.27 -22.21 0.51
CA LEU A 348 6.58 -22.78 0.77
C LEU A 348 7.51 -21.83 1.54
N ASP A 349 7.11 -20.58 1.76
CA ASP A 349 7.91 -19.59 2.46
C ASP A 349 7.49 -19.50 3.94
N PRO A 350 8.44 -19.31 4.86
CA PRO A 350 8.11 -19.05 6.25
C PRO A 350 7.51 -17.65 6.39
N LEU A 351 6.50 -17.50 7.24
CA LEU A 351 5.85 -16.22 7.51
C LEU A 351 6.23 -15.67 8.89
N THR A 352 5.90 -14.42 9.15
CA THR A 352 6.13 -13.76 10.44
C THR A 352 4.83 -13.76 11.26
N VAL A 353 4.87 -14.29 12.47
CA VAL A 353 3.78 -14.24 13.46
C VAL A 353 4.10 -13.17 14.49
N LEU A 354 3.21 -12.19 14.61
CA LEU A 354 3.24 -11.14 15.62
C LEU A 354 2.27 -11.49 16.75
N PHE A 355 2.71 -11.26 17.98
CA PHE A 355 1.90 -11.34 19.17
C PHE A 355 1.73 -9.93 19.70
N LEU A 356 0.49 -9.44 19.69
CA LEU A 356 0.15 -8.10 20.14
C LEU A 356 -0.62 -8.18 21.44
N LEU A 357 -0.19 -7.43 22.46
CA LEU A 357 -0.94 -7.26 23.70
C LEU A 357 -1.48 -5.84 23.74
N ASP A 358 -2.79 -5.69 23.80
CA ASP A 358 -3.46 -4.38 23.84
C ASP A 358 -3.02 -3.42 22.71
N GLY A 359 -2.68 -3.99 21.55
CA GLY A 359 -2.25 -3.26 20.34
C GLY A 359 -0.75 -3.12 20.16
N GLU A 360 0.07 -3.46 21.16
CA GLU A 360 1.54 -3.36 21.09
C GLU A 360 2.19 -4.71 20.76
N VAL A 361 3.17 -4.72 19.84
CA VAL A 361 3.90 -5.95 19.49
C VAL A 361 4.85 -6.35 20.63
N VAL A 362 4.51 -7.41 21.35
CA VAL A 362 5.27 -7.91 22.50
C VAL A 362 6.18 -9.09 22.14
N HIS A 363 5.90 -9.78 21.04
CA HIS A 363 6.74 -10.86 20.54
C HIS A 363 6.58 -11.05 19.03
N THR A 364 7.65 -11.50 18.37
CA THR A 364 7.67 -11.80 16.94
C THR A 364 8.40 -13.12 16.72
N GLN A 365 7.82 -14.00 15.90
CA GLN A 365 8.39 -15.30 15.56
C GLN A 365 8.22 -15.59 14.08
N ARG A 366 9.15 -16.32 13.44
CA ARG A 366 8.91 -16.91 12.11
C ARG A 366 8.37 -18.33 12.22
N THR A 367 7.53 -18.75 11.28
CA THR A 367 7.19 -20.17 11.17
C THR A 367 8.44 -20.97 10.78
N THR A 368 8.62 -22.16 11.36
CA THR A 368 9.90 -22.90 11.25
C THR A 368 9.77 -24.35 10.80
N ALA A 369 8.65 -25.02 11.10
CA ALA A 369 8.50 -26.46 10.86
C ALA A 369 7.23 -26.80 10.06
N GLY A 370 7.33 -27.82 9.21
CA GLY A 370 6.20 -28.41 8.50
C GLY A 370 5.37 -29.30 9.40
N ARG A 371 4.05 -29.36 9.14
CA ARG A 371 3.08 -30.15 9.89
C ARG A 371 2.31 -31.04 8.91
N PRO A 372 2.55 -32.36 8.89
CA PRO A 372 1.88 -33.26 7.96
C PRO A 372 0.36 -33.16 8.00
N ASP A 373 -0.22 -32.99 9.19
CA ASP A 373 -1.67 -32.82 9.38
C ASP A 373 -2.22 -31.55 8.71
N VAL A 374 -1.49 -30.43 8.79
CA VAL A 374 -1.85 -29.18 8.10
C VAL A 374 -1.63 -29.32 6.59
N THR A 375 -0.54 -29.98 6.19
CA THR A 375 -0.23 -30.28 4.79
C THR A 375 -1.32 -31.14 4.14
N ASP A 376 -1.83 -32.15 4.85
CA ASP A 376 -2.87 -33.05 4.37
C ASP A 376 -4.23 -32.33 4.27
N ALA A 377 -4.60 -31.55 5.30
CA ALA A 377 -5.83 -30.77 5.32
C ALA A 377 -5.88 -29.69 4.23
N HIS A 378 -4.72 -29.13 3.86
CA HIS A 378 -4.57 -28.07 2.86
C HIS A 378 -3.74 -28.52 1.65
N GLY A 379 -3.88 -29.79 1.25
CA GLY A 379 -3.02 -30.45 0.25
C GLY A 379 -2.95 -29.82 -1.14
N ALA A 380 -3.87 -28.90 -1.48
CA ALA A 380 -3.80 -28.09 -2.69
C ALA A 380 -2.61 -27.10 -2.68
N TYR A 381 -2.19 -26.63 -1.49
CA TYR A 381 -1.12 -25.65 -1.31
C TYR A 381 0.21 -26.28 -0.88
N ARG A 382 0.15 -27.47 -0.26
CA ARG A 382 1.31 -28.23 0.26
C ARG A 382 2.28 -27.38 1.10
N PRO A 383 1.80 -26.71 2.14
CA PRO A 383 2.62 -25.74 2.87
C PRO A 383 3.73 -26.43 3.68
N ARG A 384 4.90 -25.76 3.77
CA ARG A 384 6.15 -26.39 4.27
C ARG A 384 6.65 -25.85 5.60
N TYR A 385 6.49 -24.56 5.88
CA TYR A 385 6.92 -23.92 7.13
C TYR A 385 5.73 -23.25 7.79
N VAL A 386 5.01 -24.00 8.62
CA VAL A 386 3.69 -23.56 9.12
C VAL A 386 3.62 -23.38 10.63
N SER A 387 4.48 -24.07 11.38
CA SER A 387 4.38 -24.11 12.84
C SER A 387 4.93 -22.86 13.51
N PHE A 388 4.22 -22.36 14.50
CA PHE A 388 4.72 -21.37 15.46
C PHE A 388 4.41 -21.81 16.90
N ALA A 389 5.30 -21.47 17.82
CA ALA A 389 5.15 -21.72 19.25
C ALA A 389 6.07 -20.76 20.02
N GLY A 390 5.50 -19.98 20.94
CA GLY A 390 6.25 -18.99 21.70
C GLY A 390 5.69 -18.79 23.11
N LYS A 391 6.57 -18.37 24.03
CA LYS A 391 6.16 -17.82 25.33
C LYS A 391 6.18 -16.30 25.24
N VAL A 392 5.06 -15.68 25.54
CA VAL A 392 4.89 -14.22 25.47
C VAL A 392 4.77 -13.67 26.87
N LYS A 393 5.65 -12.73 27.23
CA LYS A 393 5.53 -11.97 28.48
C LYS A 393 4.44 -10.93 28.33
N THR A 394 3.47 -10.94 29.25
CA THR A 394 2.32 -10.04 29.18
C THR A 394 2.50 -8.77 30.01
N GLY A 395 3.61 -8.62 30.74
CA GLY A 395 3.90 -7.41 31.54
C GLY A 395 2.93 -7.14 32.70
N ILE A 396 2.03 -8.07 33.02
CA ILE A 396 1.02 -7.93 34.08
C ILE A 396 1.53 -8.65 35.33
N GLU A 397 1.66 -7.93 36.45
CA GLU A 397 2.10 -8.53 37.72
C GLU A 397 1.11 -9.60 38.24
N PRO A 398 1.61 -10.68 38.87
CA PRO A 398 0.76 -11.69 39.52
C PRO A 398 -0.17 -11.08 40.58
N LYS A 399 -1.34 -11.69 40.81
CA LYS A 399 -2.35 -11.30 41.83
C LYS A 399 -1.88 -11.48 43.30
N ALA A 400 -0.62 -11.19 43.63
CA ALA A 400 -0.13 -11.24 45.00
C ALA A 400 -0.13 -9.83 45.62
N GLN A 401 -1.05 -9.64 46.59
CA GLN A 401 -1.19 -8.48 47.49
C GLN A 401 -1.41 -7.09 46.86
N ARG A 402 -2.59 -6.88 46.26
CA ARG A 402 -3.14 -5.52 46.11
C ARG A 402 -3.35 -4.89 47.50
N GLY A 403 -2.76 -3.73 47.74
CA GLY A 403 -2.89 -2.98 48.99
C GLY A 403 -4.32 -2.47 49.20
N PHE A 404 -4.66 -2.09 50.43
CA PHE A 404 -5.98 -1.58 50.82
C PHE A 404 -6.51 -0.46 49.90
N MET A 405 -5.63 0.37 49.34
CA MET A 405 -5.97 1.47 48.43
C MET A 405 -6.44 1.00 47.03
N ASP A 406 -5.95 -0.13 46.53
CA ASP A 406 -6.34 -0.69 45.23
C ASP A 406 -7.76 -1.30 45.24
N ARG A 407 -8.31 -1.58 46.43
CA ARG A 407 -9.70 -2.06 46.58
C ARG A 407 -10.73 -0.94 46.53
N ILE A 408 -10.32 0.30 46.86
CA ILE A 408 -11.20 1.47 46.90
C ILE A 408 -11.36 2.08 45.51
N PHE A 409 -10.27 2.16 44.75
CA PHE A 409 -10.31 2.54 43.34
C PHE A 409 -10.53 1.29 42.49
N LYS A 410 -11.79 0.92 42.23
CA LYS A 410 -12.12 -0.05 41.18
C LYS A 410 -11.61 0.48 39.82
N ARG A 411 -10.35 0.22 39.47
CA ARG A 411 -9.98 0.13 38.07
C ARG A 411 -10.69 -1.11 37.52
N PRO A 412 -11.53 -0.99 36.48
CA PRO A 412 -12.07 -2.18 35.83
C PRO A 412 -10.89 -3.06 35.41
N ASP A 413 -10.99 -4.38 35.64
CA ASP A 413 -10.01 -5.35 35.15
C ASP A 413 -9.88 -5.14 33.63
N GLN A 414 -8.85 -4.42 33.20
CA GLN A 414 -8.43 -4.39 31.81
C GLN A 414 -7.76 -5.73 31.56
N GLY A 415 -8.57 -6.74 31.26
CA GLY A 415 -8.08 -8.04 30.82
C GLY A 415 -7.36 -7.85 29.50
N GLY A 416 -6.03 -7.91 29.51
CA GLY A 416 -5.21 -7.75 28.31
C GLY A 416 -5.63 -8.73 27.22
N GLU A 417 -5.97 -8.20 26.04
CA GLU A 417 -6.35 -9.00 24.87
C GLU A 417 -5.07 -9.31 24.08
N LEU A 418 -4.74 -10.60 23.98
CA LEU A 418 -3.64 -11.05 23.14
C LEU A 418 -4.16 -11.34 21.73
N VAL A 419 -3.72 -10.55 20.75
CA VAL A 419 -4.03 -10.75 19.33
C VAL A 419 -2.83 -11.45 18.67
N VAL A 420 -3.09 -12.53 17.94
CA VAL A 420 -2.07 -13.23 17.15
C VAL A 420 -2.32 -12.94 15.68
N MET A 421 -1.34 -12.31 15.04
CA MET A 421 -1.39 -11.88 13.65
C MET A 421 -0.30 -12.57 12.85
N ALA A 422 -0.61 -13.05 11.66
CA ALA A 422 0.36 -13.67 10.76
C ALA A 422 0.52 -12.81 9.50
N ILE A 423 1.77 -12.57 9.08
CA ILE A 423 2.17 -11.76 7.94
C ILE A 423 2.98 -12.64 6.99
N GLY A 424 2.36 -12.98 5.86
CA GLY A 424 2.90 -13.78 4.78
C GLY A 424 4.01 -13.08 4.01
N ALA A 425 4.83 -13.88 3.32
CA ALA A 425 5.91 -13.38 2.46
C ALA A 425 5.36 -12.58 1.26
N SER A 426 4.09 -12.78 0.87
CA SER A 426 3.42 -11.94 -0.13
C SER A 426 3.02 -10.55 0.37
N GLY A 427 3.32 -10.23 1.63
CA GLY A 427 2.80 -9.07 2.33
C GLY A 427 1.41 -9.30 2.95
N SER A 428 0.64 -10.30 2.48
CA SER A 428 -0.69 -10.65 3.01
C SER A 428 -0.66 -10.82 4.52
N ALA A 429 -1.67 -10.32 5.23
CA ALA A 429 -1.71 -10.39 6.69
C ALA A 429 -3.10 -10.73 7.20
N SER A 430 -3.17 -11.45 8.32
CA SER A 430 -4.44 -11.85 8.91
C SER A 430 -4.31 -12.05 10.41
N VAL A 431 -5.33 -11.57 11.15
CA VAL A 431 -5.53 -11.95 12.54
C VAL A 431 -6.02 -13.39 12.58
N ILE A 432 -5.21 -14.28 13.14
CA ILE A 432 -5.50 -15.73 13.19
C ILE A 432 -6.09 -16.15 14.54
N ALA A 433 -5.97 -15.30 15.57
CA ALA A 433 -6.65 -15.49 16.85
C ALA A 433 -6.75 -14.21 17.69
N LYS A 434 -7.78 -14.16 18.53
CA LYS A 434 -7.88 -13.25 19.67
C LYS A 434 -8.04 -14.08 20.94
N VAL A 435 -7.10 -13.97 21.85
CA VAL A 435 -7.02 -14.76 23.08
C VAL A 435 -7.31 -13.85 24.26
N LYS A 436 -8.49 -14.01 24.85
CA LYS A 436 -8.82 -13.35 26.11
C LYS A 436 -8.21 -14.13 27.26
N ARG A 437 -7.74 -13.41 28.28
CA ARG A 437 -7.32 -14.03 29.54
C ARG A 437 -8.50 -14.80 30.14
N ALA A 438 -8.30 -16.07 30.46
CA ALA A 438 -9.29 -16.84 31.22
C ALA A 438 -9.42 -16.21 32.61
N SER A 439 -10.67 -15.92 33.01
CA SER A 439 -11.03 -15.30 34.29
C SER A 439 -10.64 -16.14 35.50
#